data_AF-A0AA96QRD3-F1
#
_entry.id   AF-A0AA96QRD3-F1
#
_cell.length_a   1.000
_cell.length_b   1.000
_cell.length_c   1.000
_cell.angle_alpha   90.00
_cell.angle_beta   90.00
_cell.angle_gamma   90.00
#
_symmetry.space_group_name_H-M   'P 1'
#
loop_
_entity.id
_entity.type
_entity.pdbx_description
1 polymer ?
#
loop_
_entity_poly.entity_id
_entity_poly.type
_entity_poly.pdbx_seq_one_letter_code
_entity_poly.pdbx_strand_id
1 'polypeptide(L)'
;MTSPADPNADLLAQLQATAAIGGPTSQADLLAQLNAEQEPDPLEGVEYSGDLAADSTAELDALAIGFRERTKREDERFRLATDSEFWFVLCFKSRAEKDAFLHAARLFHVGDKYLDGRAAALALGVDLPDIENGKE
;
A
#
# COMPACT_ATOMS: atom_id res chain seq x y z
N MET A 1 -14.34 -17.83 45.00
CA MET A 1 -14.84 -18.00 43.62
C MET A 1 -14.20 -16.91 42.79
N THR A 2 -13.11 -17.21 42.11
CA THR A 2 -12.37 -16.29 41.24
C THR A 2 -13.15 -16.18 39.92
N SER A 3 -13.65 -15.00 39.60
CA SER A 3 -14.29 -14.73 38.31
C SER A 3 -13.32 -15.07 37.17
N PRO A 4 -13.78 -15.68 36.07
CA PRO A 4 -12.93 -15.93 34.91
C PRO A 4 -12.44 -14.58 34.36
N ALA A 5 -11.17 -14.52 33.98
CA ALA A 5 -10.61 -13.35 33.29
C ALA A 5 -11.47 -13.08 32.05
N ASP A 6 -12.03 -11.88 31.98
CA ASP A 6 -12.85 -11.45 30.85
C ASP A 6 -11.94 -11.44 29.60
N PRO A 7 -12.21 -12.28 28.59
CA PRO A 7 -11.37 -12.40 27.40
C PRO A 7 -11.30 -11.11 26.59
N ASN A 8 -12.20 -10.16 26.87
CA ASN A 8 -12.24 -8.86 26.21
C ASN A 8 -11.59 -7.75 27.03
N ALA A 9 -11.15 -8.02 28.25
CA ALA A 9 -10.54 -6.99 29.11
C ALA A 9 -9.25 -6.42 28.51
N ASP A 10 -8.40 -7.29 27.95
CA ASP A 10 -7.16 -6.88 27.30
C ASP A 10 -7.42 -6.09 26.01
N LEU A 11 -8.45 -6.48 25.25
CA LEU A 11 -8.89 -5.75 24.05
C LEU A 11 -9.45 -4.37 24.42
N LEU A 12 -10.24 -4.28 25.49
CA LEU A 12 -10.76 -3.01 25.99
C LEU A 12 -9.63 -2.08 26.44
N ALA A 13 -8.62 -2.62 27.13
CA ALA A 13 -7.47 -1.87 27.61
C ALA A 13 -6.63 -1.33 26.44
N GLN A 14 -6.40 -2.13 25.40
CA GLN A 14 -5.72 -1.68 24.18
C GLN A 14 -6.50 -0.56 23.48
N LEU A 15 -7.81 -0.72 23.28
CA LEU A 15 -8.66 0.29 22.63
C LEU A 15 -8.70 1.61 23.41
N GLN A 16 -8.75 1.55 24.74
CA GLN A 16 -8.74 2.73 25.60
C GLN A 16 -7.39 3.46 25.56
N ALA A 17 -6.28 2.72 25.47
CA ALA A 17 -4.93 3.29 25.32
C ALA A 17 -4.75 3.99 23.96
N THR A 18 -5.24 3.39 22.86
CA THR A 18 -5.17 3.98 21.51
C THR A 18 -6.02 5.25 21.38
N ALA A 19 -7.18 5.32 22.04
CA ALA A 19 -8.05 6.49 22.02
C ALA A 19 -7.48 7.73 22.73
N ALA A 20 -6.59 7.53 23.72
CA ALA A 20 -6.00 8.62 24.51
C ALA A 20 -4.87 9.38 23.78
N ILE A 21 -4.30 8.79 22.72
CA ILE A 21 -3.20 9.34 21.94
C ILE A 21 -3.68 9.66 20.53
N GLY A 22 -4.56 10.68 20.40
CA GLY A 22 -4.99 11.19 19.08
C GLY A 22 -5.47 10.11 18.11
N GLY A 23 -6.37 9.24 18.59
CA GLY A 23 -6.78 8.04 17.88
C GLY A 23 -7.44 8.26 16.51
N PRO A 24 -7.59 7.17 15.72
CA PRO A 24 -8.09 7.18 14.35
C PRO A 24 -9.39 7.97 14.18
N THR A 25 -9.41 8.85 13.17
CA THR A 25 -10.49 9.82 12.95
C THR A 25 -11.77 9.19 12.39
N SER A 26 -11.71 7.94 11.93
CA SER A 26 -12.84 7.23 11.33
C SER A 26 -12.79 5.72 11.61
N GLN A 27 -13.94 5.07 11.41
CA GLN A 27 -14.05 3.61 11.46
C GLN A 27 -13.16 2.92 10.41
N ALA A 28 -12.91 3.57 9.28
CA ALA A 28 -11.99 3.06 8.25
C ALA A 28 -10.53 3.10 8.74
N ASP A 29 -10.13 4.17 9.43
CA ASP A 29 -8.78 4.29 9.99
C ASP A 29 -8.52 3.25 11.09
N LEU A 30 -9.54 2.97 11.91
CA LEU A 30 -9.52 1.88 12.91
C LEU A 30 -9.32 0.52 12.23
N LEU A 31 -10.12 0.22 11.20
CA LEU A 31 -9.99 -1.04 10.47
C LEU A 31 -8.65 -1.15 9.76
N ALA A 32 -8.09 -0.05 9.24
CA ALA A 32 -6.77 -0.04 8.63
C ALA A 32 -5.66 -0.31 9.65
N GLN A 33 -5.73 0.26 10.86
CA GLN A 33 -4.79 -0.04 11.93
C GLN A 33 -4.88 -1.49 12.42
N LEU A 34 -6.09 -2.00 12.59
CA LEU A 34 -6.30 -3.38 13.06
C LEU A 34 -5.86 -4.44 12.03
N ASN A 35 -5.91 -4.11 10.74
CA ASN A 35 -5.46 -4.99 9.66
C ASN A 35 -4.03 -4.70 9.19
N ALA A 36 -3.32 -3.75 9.82
CA ALA A 36 -1.93 -3.50 9.47
C ALA A 36 -1.06 -4.70 9.87
N GLU A 37 -0.20 -5.14 8.95
CA GLU A 37 0.78 -6.18 9.26
C GLU A 37 1.71 -5.66 10.37
N GLN A 38 1.99 -6.53 11.34
CA GLN A 38 2.85 -6.20 12.47
C GLN A 38 4.29 -6.01 11.96
N GLU A 39 4.86 -4.84 12.22
CA GLU A 39 6.24 -4.51 11.83
C GLU A 39 7.22 -5.51 12.49
N PRO A 40 8.21 -6.05 11.77
CA PRO A 40 9.19 -6.93 12.37
C PRO A 40 9.99 -6.18 13.44
N ASP A 41 10.25 -6.86 14.56
CA ASP A 41 10.98 -6.28 15.68
C ASP A 41 12.46 -6.10 15.28
N PRO A 42 12.99 -4.87 15.29
CA PRO A 42 14.38 -4.61 14.90
C PRO A 42 15.40 -5.26 15.85
N LEU A 43 15.01 -5.71 17.04
CA LEU A 43 15.90 -6.30 18.03
C LEU A 43 15.90 -7.84 18.04
N GLU A 44 15.04 -8.48 17.26
CA GLU A 44 14.86 -9.94 17.29
C GLU A 44 16.17 -10.73 17.01
N GLY A 45 17.10 -10.14 16.24
CA GLY A 45 18.39 -10.76 15.87
C GLY A 45 19.61 -10.30 16.67
N VAL A 46 19.44 -9.52 17.75
CA VAL A 46 20.56 -9.01 18.54
C VAL A 46 21.03 -10.06 19.55
N GLU A 47 22.29 -10.47 19.43
CA GLU A 47 22.94 -11.40 20.37
C GLU A 47 23.54 -10.62 21.56
N TYR A 48 23.18 -11.01 22.77
CA TYR A 48 23.63 -10.35 24.00
C TYR A 48 24.86 -11.03 24.59
N SER A 49 25.93 -10.25 24.71
CA SER A 49 27.23 -10.70 25.23
C SER A 49 27.32 -10.58 26.76
N GLY A 50 26.43 -9.79 27.39
CA GLY A 50 26.45 -9.49 28.81
C GLY A 50 27.36 -8.31 29.18
N ASP A 51 28.07 -7.72 28.21
CA ASP A 51 28.72 -6.42 28.37
C ASP A 51 27.77 -5.30 27.95
N LEU A 52 27.41 -4.45 28.91
CA LEU A 52 26.45 -3.37 28.70
C LEU A 52 26.82 -2.45 27.53
N ALA A 53 28.11 -2.13 27.39
CA ALA A 53 28.56 -1.20 26.35
C ALA A 53 28.47 -1.82 24.95
N ALA A 54 28.91 -3.08 24.80
CA ALA A 54 28.79 -3.83 23.56
C ALA A 54 27.32 -4.07 23.18
N ASP A 55 26.50 -4.51 24.13
CA ASP A 55 25.09 -4.84 23.89
C ASP A 55 24.29 -3.58 23.50
N SER A 56 24.52 -2.45 24.19
CA SER A 56 23.87 -1.18 23.84
C SER A 56 24.24 -0.70 22.43
N THR A 57 25.48 -0.97 21.99
CA THR A 57 25.92 -0.59 20.64
C THR A 57 25.20 -1.45 19.59
N ALA A 58 25.11 -2.76 19.84
CA ALA A 58 24.41 -3.69 18.96
C ALA A 58 22.91 -3.36 18.82
N GLU A 59 22.25 -3.00 19.92
CA GLU A 59 20.84 -2.55 19.90
C GLU A 59 20.66 -1.27 19.07
N LEU A 60 21.52 -0.27 19.26
CA LEU A 60 21.43 0.99 18.51
C LEU A 60 21.66 0.80 17.01
N ASP A 61 22.58 -0.08 16.63
CA ASP A 61 22.84 -0.42 15.23
C ASP A 61 21.65 -1.15 14.61
N ALA A 62 21.08 -2.11 15.32
CA ALA A 62 19.91 -2.86 14.88
C ALA A 62 18.68 -1.95 14.69
N LEU A 63 18.44 -1.03 15.65
CA LEU A 63 17.41 0.01 15.54
C LEU A 63 17.64 0.91 14.32
N ALA A 64 18.87 1.35 14.08
CA ALA A 64 19.20 2.20 12.94
C ALA A 64 18.98 1.49 11.60
N ILE A 65 19.24 0.18 11.52
CA ILE A 65 18.93 -0.65 10.35
C ILE A 65 17.41 -0.73 10.16
N GLY A 66 16.67 -1.09 11.21
CA GLY A 66 15.21 -1.21 11.16
C GLY A 66 14.52 0.09 10.70
N PHE A 67 14.99 1.25 11.17
CA PHE A 67 14.46 2.54 10.70
C PHE A 67 14.72 2.77 9.20
N ARG A 68 15.93 2.48 8.72
CA ARG A 68 16.25 2.65 7.28
C ARG A 68 15.44 1.71 6.40
N GLU A 69 15.26 0.46 6.83
CA GLU A 69 14.45 -0.52 6.09
C GLU A 69 12.98 -0.16 6.07
N ARG A 70 12.46 0.36 7.19
CA ARG A 70 11.10 0.90 7.25
C ARG A 70 10.94 2.10 6.32
N THR A 71 11.86 3.06 6.33
CA THR A 71 11.82 4.19 5.39
C THR A 71 11.82 3.70 3.94
N LYS A 72 12.66 2.73 3.58
CA LYS A 72 12.66 2.16 2.22
C LYS A 72 11.35 1.48 1.85
N ARG A 73 10.74 0.71 2.77
CA ARG A 73 9.45 0.06 2.52
C ARG A 73 8.30 1.06 2.41
N GLU A 74 8.33 2.12 3.22
CA GLU A 74 7.36 3.21 3.11
C GLU A 74 7.56 4.01 1.82
N ASP A 75 8.80 4.27 1.40
CA ASP A 75 9.12 4.91 0.11
C ASP A 75 8.68 4.03 -1.07
N GLU A 76 8.90 2.71 -0.98
CA GLU A 76 8.43 1.75 -1.99
C GLU A 76 6.90 1.69 -2.03
N ARG A 77 6.24 1.65 -0.87
CA ARG A 77 4.79 1.70 -0.75
C ARG A 77 4.24 3.03 -1.28
N PHE A 78 4.91 4.14 -1.00
CA PHE A 78 4.54 5.46 -1.50
C PHE A 78 4.67 5.53 -3.02
N ARG A 79 5.77 4.99 -3.60
CA ARG A 79 5.94 4.89 -5.05
C ARG A 79 4.86 4.01 -5.69
N LEU A 80 4.58 2.83 -5.13
CA LEU A 80 3.52 1.93 -5.59
C LEU A 80 2.11 2.53 -5.47
N ALA A 81 1.86 3.35 -4.45
CA ALA A 81 0.58 4.00 -4.23
C ALA A 81 0.40 5.30 -5.04
N THR A 82 1.49 5.90 -5.52
CA THR A 82 1.49 7.16 -6.29
C THR A 82 1.74 6.94 -7.79
N ASP A 83 2.00 5.70 -8.22
CA ASP A 83 2.07 5.31 -9.64
C ASP A 83 0.71 5.55 -10.32
N SER A 84 0.65 6.69 -11.00
CA SER A 84 -0.43 7.11 -11.88
C SER A 84 -0.01 6.95 -13.34
N GLU A 85 0.99 6.11 -13.66
CA GLU A 85 2.04 6.61 -14.54
C GLU A 85 1.66 6.72 -16.02
N PHE A 86 0.67 5.97 -16.55
CA PHE A 86 0.32 6.10 -17.98
C PHE A 86 -1.17 5.92 -18.29
N TRP A 87 -1.97 6.96 -18.03
CA TRP A 87 -3.38 7.02 -18.42
C TRP A 87 -3.63 8.16 -19.41
N PHE A 88 -4.37 7.89 -20.49
CA PHE A 88 -4.92 8.92 -21.35
C PHE A 88 -6.45 8.86 -21.28
N VAL A 89 -7.10 10.03 -21.28
CA VAL A 89 -8.56 10.13 -21.14
C VAL A 89 -9.12 10.98 -22.27
N LEU A 90 -10.19 10.49 -22.91
CA LEU A 90 -10.99 11.25 -23.87
C LEU A 90 -12.24 11.78 -23.18
N CYS A 91 -12.45 13.09 -23.25
CA CYS A 91 -13.64 13.74 -22.71
C CYS A 91 -14.64 14.06 -23.83
N PHE A 92 -15.89 13.62 -23.67
CA PHE A 92 -16.98 13.87 -24.60
C PHE A 92 -18.04 14.74 -23.94
N LYS A 93 -18.80 15.51 -24.73
CA LYS A 93 -19.86 16.38 -24.19
C LYS A 93 -21.10 15.60 -23.77
N SER A 94 -21.25 14.37 -24.25
CA SER A 94 -22.35 13.48 -23.88
C SER A 94 -21.94 12.01 -23.87
N ARG A 95 -22.72 11.18 -23.18
CA ARG A 95 -22.56 9.71 -23.20
C ARG A 95 -22.77 9.13 -24.60
N ALA A 96 -23.71 9.69 -25.38
CA ALA A 96 -23.98 9.25 -26.74
C ALA A 96 -22.78 9.46 -27.67
N GLU A 97 -22.08 10.59 -27.54
CA GLU A 97 -20.83 10.85 -28.29
C GLU A 97 -19.73 9.85 -27.88
N LYS A 98 -19.55 9.60 -26.58
CA LYS A 98 -18.59 8.60 -26.08
C LYS A 98 -18.88 7.21 -26.64
N ASP A 99 -20.13 6.76 -26.55
CA ASP A 99 -20.52 5.41 -26.97
C ASP A 99 -20.40 5.28 -28.50
N ALA A 100 -20.80 6.31 -29.27
CA ALA A 100 -20.62 6.33 -30.72
C ALA A 100 -19.14 6.25 -31.13
N PHE A 101 -18.26 6.99 -30.44
CA PHE A 101 -16.82 6.91 -30.66
C PHE A 101 -16.29 5.49 -30.38
N LEU A 102 -16.64 4.89 -29.24
CA LEU A 102 -16.16 3.55 -28.87
C LEU A 102 -16.64 2.48 -29.85
N HIS A 103 -17.87 2.57 -30.36
CA HIS A 103 -18.35 1.65 -31.39
C HIS A 103 -17.63 1.85 -32.73
N ALA A 104 -17.47 3.09 -33.18
CA ALA A 104 -16.79 3.41 -34.43
C ALA A 104 -15.31 2.98 -34.42
N ALA A 105 -14.63 3.19 -33.29
CA ALA A 105 -13.25 2.78 -33.05
C ALA A 105 -13.10 1.27 -32.76
N ARG A 106 -14.20 0.51 -32.72
CA ARG A 106 -14.23 -0.90 -32.32
C ARG A 106 -13.67 -1.15 -30.91
N LEU A 107 -13.69 -0.17 -30.02
CA LEU A 107 -13.15 -0.28 -28.67
C LEU A 107 -14.19 -0.70 -27.61
N PHE A 108 -15.49 -0.63 -27.93
CA PHE A 108 -16.56 -0.89 -26.96
C PHE A 108 -16.49 -2.28 -26.31
N HIS A 109 -15.95 -3.28 -27.02
CA HIS A 109 -15.79 -4.64 -26.49
C HIS A 109 -14.58 -4.80 -25.55
N VAL A 110 -13.62 -3.87 -25.60
CA VAL A 110 -12.44 -3.83 -24.71
C VAL A 110 -12.81 -3.19 -23.37
N GLY A 111 -13.66 -2.16 -23.40
CA GLY A 111 -14.17 -1.48 -22.21
C GLY A 111 -14.90 -0.18 -22.54
N ASP A 112 -15.58 0.41 -21.56
CA ASP A 112 -16.37 1.65 -21.74
C ASP A 112 -15.82 2.90 -21.02
N LYS A 113 -14.91 2.71 -20.06
CA LYS A 113 -14.27 3.75 -19.24
C LYS A 113 -12.78 3.52 -19.04
N TYR A 114 -12.40 2.29 -18.66
CA TYR A 114 -11.01 1.86 -18.51
C TYR A 114 -10.76 0.75 -19.51
N LEU A 115 -9.75 0.92 -20.35
CA LEU A 115 -9.39 -0.01 -21.42
C LEU A 115 -7.93 -0.42 -21.26
N ASP A 116 -7.64 -1.68 -21.52
CA ASP A 116 -6.26 -2.12 -21.67
C ASP A 116 -5.64 -1.47 -22.92
N GLY A 117 -4.53 -0.76 -22.74
CA GLY A 117 -3.89 0.02 -23.82
C GLY A 117 -3.33 -0.83 -24.96
N ARG A 118 -2.88 -2.06 -24.68
CA ARG A 118 -2.37 -2.98 -25.71
C ARG A 118 -3.51 -3.60 -26.52
N ALA A 119 -4.61 -3.98 -25.87
CA ALA A 119 -5.83 -4.43 -26.53
C ALA A 119 -6.44 -3.31 -27.40
N ALA A 120 -6.46 -2.07 -26.89
CA ALA A 120 -6.89 -0.92 -27.66
C ALA A 120 -5.99 -0.67 -28.89
N ALA A 121 -4.66 -0.76 -28.73
CA ALA A 121 -3.71 -0.62 -29.84
C ALA A 121 -3.91 -1.70 -30.91
N LEU A 122 -4.13 -2.96 -30.52
CA LEU A 122 -4.45 -4.03 -31.45
C LEU A 122 -5.74 -3.76 -32.23
N ALA A 123 -6.79 -3.30 -31.55
CA ALA A 123 -8.08 -2.97 -32.18
C ALA A 123 -7.98 -1.78 -33.16
N LEU A 124 -7.10 -0.82 -32.86
CA LEU A 124 -6.85 0.36 -33.68
C LEU A 124 -5.79 0.15 -34.78
N GLY A 125 -5.05 -0.96 -34.76
CA GLY A 125 -3.94 -1.22 -35.68
C GLY A 125 -2.73 -0.34 -35.44
N VAL A 126 -2.43 -0.03 -34.17
CA VAL A 126 -1.28 0.79 -33.75
C VAL A 126 -0.16 -0.11 -33.25
N ASP A 127 1.03 0.03 -33.81
CA ASP A 127 2.23 -0.64 -33.32
C ASP A 127 2.76 0.08 -32.09
N LEU A 128 2.84 -0.64 -30.97
CA LEU A 128 3.41 -0.13 -29.72
C LEU A 128 4.89 -0.52 -29.62
N PRO A 129 5.75 0.33 -29.01
CA PRO A 129 7.12 -0.04 -28.74
C PRO A 129 7.17 -1.24 -27.78
N ASP A 130 8.16 -2.11 -28.00
CA ASP A 130 8.46 -3.18 -27.06
C ASP A 130 8.98 -2.56 -25.75
N ILE A 131 8.45 -3.04 -24.63
CA ILE A 131 8.97 -2.67 -23.32
C ILE A 131 10.18 -3.57 -23.09
N GLU A 132 11.38 -3.07 -23.41
CA GLU A 132 12.60 -3.70 -22.88
C GLU A 132 12.55 -3.59 -21.36
N ASN A 133 12.60 -4.74 -20.68
CA ASN A 133 12.58 -4.79 -19.22
C ASN A 133 13.74 -3.98 -18.64
N GLY A 134 13.42 -2.79 -18.10
CA GLY A 134 14.26 -2.04 -17.19
C GLY A 134 15.16 -0.99 -17.86
N LYS A 135 14.59 0.18 -18.13
CA LYS A 135 15.11 1.52 -17.77
C LYS A 135 14.22 2.58 -18.40
N GLU A 136 13.39 3.19 -17.56
CA GLU A 136 13.04 4.60 -17.71
C GLU A 136 13.80 5.39 -16.64
#